data_AF-A0A409WV20-F1
#
_entry.id   AF-A0A409WV20-F1
#
_cell.length_a   1.000
_cell.length_b   1.000
_cell.length_c   1.000
_cell.angle_alpha   90.00
_cell.angle_beta   90.00
_cell.angle_gamma   90.00
#
_symmetry.space_group_name_H-M   'P 1'
#
loop_
_entity.id
_entity.type
_entity.pdbx_description
1 polymer ?
#
loop_
_entity_poly.entity_id
_entity_poly.type
_entity_poly.pdbx_seq_one_letter_code
_entity_poly.pdbx_strand_id
1 'polypeptide(L)'
;MLRYKTETRSIQPQEKAHVHQILSLTPETFSAVGQEMVDFSTRRWVYAGKTPKWVVFSYPADPPAKKDNFPPDSRGYLYYRKPLPGEHAMTGGLRFRVMPLDTRSFDEGIDLIHKDGLPWRVPLYNVVYFKAYAPILETLLKEGSVTPDLVAHVQKMPVRRFSRRSAILYESSDTFIADLSRWPRFVHMIMPESVVTIDSFISRVFFCKSSGTSPYQEQDVH
;
A
#
# COMPACT_ATOMS: atom_id res chain seq x y z
N MET A 1 -24.53 -8.05 -2.92
CA MET A 1 -23.54 -8.52 -3.93
C MET A 1 -23.11 -7.33 -4.80
N LEU A 2 -22.12 -6.56 -4.35
CA LEU A 2 -21.64 -5.37 -5.07
C LEU A 2 -20.75 -5.82 -6.24
N ARG A 3 -21.34 -5.86 -7.44
CA ARG A 3 -20.62 -6.03 -8.70
C ARG A 3 -19.79 -4.77 -8.94
N TYR A 4 -18.48 -4.84 -8.68
CA TYR A 4 -17.56 -3.83 -9.21
C TYR A 4 -17.52 -4.00 -10.72
N LYS A 5 -18.19 -3.09 -11.45
CA LYS A 5 -17.93 -2.91 -12.88
C LYS A 5 -16.45 -2.57 -13.01
N THR A 6 -15.66 -3.49 -13.54
CA THR A 6 -14.43 -3.14 -14.24
C THR A 6 -14.85 -2.38 -15.49
N GLU A 7 -15.06 -1.07 -15.33
CA GLU A 7 -15.00 -0.16 -16.47
C GLU A 7 -13.56 -0.22 -16.97
N THR A 8 -13.37 -0.98 -18.04
CA THR A 8 -12.21 -0.88 -18.91
C THR A 8 -12.28 0.51 -19.53
N ARG A 9 -11.78 1.51 -18.79
CA ARG A 9 -11.62 2.87 -19.31
C ARG A 9 -10.74 2.75 -20.54
N SER A 10 -11.27 3.14 -21.70
CA SER A 10 -10.48 3.26 -22.93
C SER A 10 -9.36 4.26 -22.66
N ILE A 11 -8.15 3.75 -22.42
CA ILE A 11 -6.96 4.56 -22.21
C ILE A 11 -6.65 5.22 -23.54
N GLN A 12 -6.60 6.55 -23.57
CA GLN A 12 -6.32 7.27 -24.81
C GLN A 12 -4.93 6.90 -25.34
N PRO A 13 -4.73 6.82 -26.67
CA PRO A 13 -3.46 6.38 -27.27
C PRO A 13 -2.22 7.15 -26.78
N GLN A 14 -2.38 8.43 -26.42
CA GLN A 14 -1.29 9.28 -25.95
C GLN A 14 -0.79 8.91 -24.52
N GLU A 15 -1.66 8.35 -23.68
CA GLU A 15 -1.29 7.85 -22.34
C GLU A 15 -0.51 6.52 -22.42
N LYS A 16 -0.67 5.74 -23.51
CA LYS A 16 0.12 4.52 -23.75
C LYS A 16 1.58 4.81 -24.14
N ALA A 17 1.88 6.01 -24.64
CA ALA A 17 3.22 6.36 -25.09
C ALA A 17 4.25 6.51 -23.94
N HIS A 18 3.79 6.52 -22.68
CA HIS A 18 4.64 6.78 -21.50
C HIS A 18 4.51 5.66 -20.46
N VAL A 19 4.50 4.40 -20.91
CA VAL A 19 4.60 3.25 -20.01
C VAL A 19 6.05 3.10 -19.57
N HIS A 20 6.29 3.22 -18.28
CA HIS A 20 7.62 3.01 -17.71
C HIS A 20 7.91 1.53 -17.56
N GLN A 21 9.06 1.09 -18.08
CA GLN A 21 9.44 -0.31 -18.00
C GLN A 21 9.87 -0.68 -16.58
N ILE A 22 9.25 -1.74 -16.04
CA ILE A 22 9.70 -2.38 -14.81
C ILE A 22 10.49 -3.62 -15.22
N LEU A 23 11.80 -3.53 -15.09
CA LEU A 23 12.72 -4.63 -15.34
C LEU A 23 12.91 -5.46 -14.07
N SER A 24 13.04 -4.78 -12.93
CA SER A 24 13.12 -5.40 -11.62
C SER A 24 12.35 -4.64 -10.53
N LEU A 25 12.02 -5.35 -9.44
CA LEU A 25 11.47 -4.78 -8.20
C LEU A 25 12.40 -4.97 -6.99
N THR A 26 13.59 -5.52 -7.20
CA THR A 26 14.58 -5.84 -6.17
C THR A 26 15.75 -4.86 -6.26
N PRO A 27 15.89 -3.90 -5.31
CA PRO A 27 16.84 -2.78 -5.42
C PRO A 27 18.27 -3.17 -5.75
N GLU A 28 18.74 -4.29 -5.18
CA GLU A 28 20.09 -4.81 -5.33
C GLU A 28 20.42 -5.18 -6.79
N THR A 29 19.41 -5.34 -7.64
CA THR A 29 19.58 -5.75 -9.04
C THR A 29 19.37 -4.59 -10.02
N PHE A 30 18.93 -3.41 -9.56
CA PHE A 30 18.55 -2.29 -10.44
C PHE A 30 19.67 -1.87 -11.39
N SER A 31 20.89 -1.69 -10.87
CA SER A 31 22.04 -1.32 -11.71
C SER A 31 22.39 -2.42 -12.72
N ALA A 32 22.32 -3.69 -12.31
CA ALA A 32 22.68 -4.83 -13.16
C ALA A 32 21.71 -5.00 -14.34
N VAL A 33 20.42 -4.74 -14.13
CA VAL A 33 19.40 -4.84 -15.18
C VAL A 33 19.16 -3.54 -15.94
N GLY A 34 19.85 -2.45 -15.58
CA GLY A 34 19.62 -1.14 -16.17
C GLY A 34 18.23 -0.56 -15.86
N GLN A 35 17.70 -0.79 -14.66
CA GLN A 35 16.42 -0.24 -14.24
C GLN A 35 16.51 1.29 -14.19
N GLU A 36 15.68 1.97 -15.00
CA GLU A 36 15.59 3.42 -14.99
C GLU A 36 14.67 3.93 -13.89
N MET A 37 14.97 5.14 -13.39
CA MET A 37 14.06 5.86 -12.51
C MET A 37 12.80 6.26 -13.27
N VAL A 38 11.68 6.20 -12.57
CA VAL A 38 10.38 6.66 -13.04
C VAL A 38 10.08 8.01 -12.43
N ASP A 39 9.59 8.93 -13.25
CA ASP A 39 9.13 10.24 -12.77
C ASP A 39 7.61 10.23 -12.59
N PHE A 40 7.16 10.27 -11.33
CA PHE A 40 5.75 10.40 -10.99
C PHE A 40 5.32 11.87 -10.89
N SER A 41 6.26 12.81 -10.84
CA SER A 41 6.01 14.21 -10.48
C SER A 41 4.89 14.82 -11.29
N THR A 42 3.95 15.50 -10.62
CA THR A 42 2.80 16.21 -11.22
C THR A 42 1.82 15.34 -12.01
N ARG A 43 2.02 14.02 -12.09
CA ARG A 43 1.11 13.11 -12.78
C ARG A 43 -0.01 12.67 -11.85
N ARG A 44 -1.17 12.36 -12.42
CA ARG A 44 -2.31 11.77 -11.69
C ARG A 44 -2.25 10.24 -11.68
N TRP A 45 -1.72 9.67 -12.76
CA TRP A 45 -1.59 8.24 -12.99
C TRP A 45 -0.23 7.96 -13.58
N VAL A 46 0.34 6.83 -13.20
CA VAL A 46 1.57 6.34 -13.82
C VAL A 46 1.38 4.90 -14.25
N TYR A 47 1.65 4.66 -15.53
CA TYR A 47 1.59 3.36 -16.14
C TYR A 47 2.98 2.74 -16.06
N ALA A 48 3.12 1.58 -15.41
CA ALA A 48 4.41 0.90 -15.34
C ALA A 48 4.27 -0.62 -15.42
N GLY A 49 5.17 -1.28 -16.15
CA GLY A 49 5.15 -2.72 -16.40
C GLY A 49 5.93 -3.11 -17.65
N LYS A 50 5.70 -4.33 -18.17
CA LYS A 50 6.31 -4.83 -19.41
C LYS A 50 5.26 -4.92 -20.51
N THR A 51 5.41 -4.12 -21.57
CA THR A 51 4.50 -4.13 -22.73
C THR A 51 4.27 -5.56 -23.23
N PRO A 52 3.01 -5.98 -23.49
CA PRO A 52 1.77 -5.20 -23.50
C PRO A 52 1.02 -5.15 -22.15
N LYS A 53 1.64 -5.58 -21.04
CA LYS A 53 1.00 -5.57 -19.71
C LYS A 53 1.57 -4.47 -18.82
N TRP A 54 0.70 -3.64 -18.26
CA TRP A 54 1.10 -2.58 -17.34
C TRP A 54 0.12 -2.44 -16.18
N VAL A 55 0.59 -1.78 -15.13
CA VAL A 55 -0.17 -1.44 -13.93
C VAL A 55 -0.33 0.06 -13.86
N VAL A 56 -1.50 0.51 -13.41
CA VAL A 56 -1.76 1.92 -13.14
C VAL A 56 -1.57 2.22 -11.67
N PHE A 57 -0.60 3.08 -11.37
CA PHE A 57 -0.34 3.62 -10.05
C PHE A 57 -0.99 4.99 -9.90
N SER A 58 -1.44 5.30 -8.70
CA SER A 58 -2.03 6.60 -8.35
C SER A 58 -1.63 7.01 -6.95
N TYR A 59 -1.63 8.32 -6.74
CA TYR A 59 -1.53 8.93 -5.44
C TYR A 59 -2.95 9.16 -4.88
N PRO A 60 -3.35 8.52 -3.77
CA PRO A 60 -4.67 8.74 -3.19
C PRO A 60 -4.82 10.20 -2.77
N ALA A 61 -5.97 10.81 -3.07
CA ALA A 61 -6.28 12.12 -2.54
C ALA A 61 -6.88 12.06 -1.14
N ASP A 62 -6.87 13.24 -0.51
CA ASP A 62 -7.70 13.53 0.65
C ASP A 62 -8.42 14.87 0.47
N PRO A 63 -9.77 14.91 0.44
CA PRO A 63 -10.74 13.80 0.52
C PRO A 63 -10.76 12.91 -0.75
N PRO A 64 -11.27 11.66 -0.67
CA PRO A 64 -11.15 10.65 -1.74
C PRO A 64 -11.97 10.98 -3.00
N ALA A 65 -12.82 12.01 -2.96
CA ALA A 65 -13.58 12.52 -4.09
C ALA A 65 -12.72 13.32 -5.08
N LYS A 66 -11.61 13.92 -4.60
CA LYS A 66 -10.58 14.49 -5.48
C LYS A 66 -9.58 13.40 -5.84
N LYS A 67 -8.82 13.56 -6.92
CA LYS A 67 -7.62 12.75 -7.17
C LYS A 67 -6.48 13.74 -7.27
N ASP A 68 -5.47 13.55 -6.44
CA ASP A 68 -4.34 14.45 -6.38
C ASP A 68 -3.28 13.98 -7.36
N ASN A 69 -2.47 14.92 -7.82
CA ASN A 69 -1.22 14.58 -8.48
C ASN A 69 -0.27 13.98 -7.45
N PHE A 70 0.67 13.15 -7.91
CA PHE A 70 1.85 12.84 -7.12
C PHE A 70 2.55 14.15 -6.73
N PRO A 71 3.18 14.20 -5.54
CA PRO A 71 3.94 15.37 -5.11
C PRO A 71 4.99 15.80 -6.15
N PRO A 72 5.40 17.07 -6.16
CA PRO A 72 6.58 17.50 -6.88
C PRO A 72 7.81 16.64 -6.53
N ASP A 73 8.76 16.55 -7.45
CA ASP A 73 10.04 15.85 -7.27
C ASP A 73 9.91 14.37 -6.86
N SER A 74 8.80 13.73 -7.24
CA SER A 74 8.53 12.30 -7.01
C SER A 74 9.17 11.43 -8.09
N ARG A 75 10.48 11.58 -8.31
CA ARG A 75 11.24 10.73 -9.23
C ARG A 75 12.02 9.67 -8.45
N GLY A 76 12.01 8.43 -8.92
CA GLY A 76 12.74 7.35 -8.28
C GLY A 76 12.28 5.96 -8.71
N TYR A 77 12.25 4.98 -7.80
CA TYR A 77 12.05 3.57 -8.15
C TYR A 77 10.84 2.95 -7.49
N LEU A 78 10.07 2.18 -8.25
CA LEU A 78 9.16 1.18 -7.68
C LEU A 78 10.00 -0.01 -7.20
N TYR A 79 9.76 -0.45 -5.98
CA TYR A 79 10.46 -1.60 -5.42
C TYR A 79 9.56 -2.40 -4.48
N TYR A 80 9.94 -3.65 -4.23
CA TYR A 80 9.28 -4.51 -3.27
C TYR A 80 10.01 -4.45 -1.92
N ARG A 81 9.30 -3.96 -0.90
CA ARG A 81 9.77 -4.02 0.48
C ARG A 81 9.47 -5.40 1.03
N LYS A 82 10.50 -6.23 1.20
CA LYS A 82 10.40 -7.53 1.86
C LYS A 82 10.03 -7.35 3.34
N PRO A 83 9.32 -8.33 3.95
CA PRO A 83 9.14 -8.38 5.40
C PRO A 83 10.51 -8.30 6.11
N LEU A 84 10.58 -7.53 7.20
CA LEU A 84 11.76 -7.52 8.06
C LEU A 84 11.78 -8.77 8.96
N PRO A 85 12.94 -9.16 9.52
CA PRO A 85 13.01 -10.23 10.51
C PRO A 85 12.02 -9.99 11.66
N GLY A 86 11.19 -10.99 11.96
CA GLY A 86 10.13 -10.90 12.97
C GLY A 86 8.80 -10.32 12.49
N GLU A 87 8.71 -9.82 11.25
CA GLU A 87 7.44 -9.46 10.63
C GLU A 87 6.79 -10.67 9.94
N HIS A 88 5.46 -10.71 9.92
CA HIS A 88 4.72 -11.72 9.18
C HIS A 88 5.03 -11.66 7.67
N ALA A 89 5.14 -12.81 7.00
CA ALA A 89 5.57 -12.89 5.60
C ALA A 89 4.74 -12.07 4.60
N MET A 90 3.50 -11.74 4.97
CA MET A 90 2.58 -10.94 4.16
C MET A 90 2.68 -9.42 4.34
N THR A 91 3.49 -8.93 5.30
CA THR A 91 3.67 -7.48 5.53
C THR A 91 4.39 -6.77 4.38
N GLY A 92 4.96 -7.55 3.47
CA GLY A 92 5.59 -7.05 2.26
C GLY A 92 4.63 -6.25 1.37
N GLY A 93 5.19 -5.45 0.48
CA GLY A 93 4.40 -4.66 -0.45
C GLY A 93 5.25 -3.81 -1.36
N LEU A 94 4.62 -3.33 -2.44
CA LEU A 94 5.25 -2.36 -3.32
C LEU A 94 5.31 -1.02 -2.61
N ARG A 95 6.46 -0.37 -2.73
CA ARG A 95 6.69 1.01 -2.32
C ARG A 95 7.32 1.77 -3.47
N PHE A 96 7.36 3.09 -3.34
CA PHE A 96 8.06 3.95 -4.28
C PHE A 96 9.11 4.74 -3.51
N ARG A 97 10.38 4.54 -3.85
CA ARG A 97 11.52 5.23 -3.26
C ARG A 97 11.81 6.46 -4.10
N VAL A 98 11.65 7.65 -3.54
CA VAL A 98 12.03 8.92 -4.17
C VAL A 98 13.54 9.08 -4.04
N MET A 99 14.18 9.40 -5.17
CA MET A 99 15.62 9.52 -5.34
C MET A 99 15.96 10.93 -5.88
N PRO A 100 16.29 11.87 -4.99
CA PRO A 100 16.84 13.17 -5.38
C PRO A 100 18.06 13.04 -6.31
N LEU A 101 18.29 14.06 -7.16
CA LEU A 101 19.34 14.06 -8.19
C LEU A 101 20.76 13.78 -7.65
N ASP A 102 21.00 14.15 -6.41
CA ASP A 102 22.27 14.07 -5.70
C ASP A 102 22.47 12.74 -4.94
N THR A 103 21.44 11.89 -4.87
CA THR A 103 21.56 10.58 -4.21
C THR A 103 22.41 9.62 -5.02
N ARG A 104 23.35 8.95 -4.34
CA ARG A 104 24.33 8.03 -4.94
C ARG A 104 23.98 6.57 -4.70
N SER A 105 23.20 6.28 -3.66
CA SER A 105 22.79 4.94 -3.29
C SER A 105 21.29 4.86 -3.06
N PHE A 106 20.68 3.69 -3.30
CA PHE A 106 19.25 3.48 -3.11
C PHE A 106 18.77 3.78 -1.68
N ASP A 107 19.62 3.53 -0.69
CA ASP A 107 19.32 3.69 0.74
C ASP A 107 19.27 5.16 1.19
N GLU A 108 19.88 6.08 0.44
CA GLU A 108 19.78 7.53 0.69
C GLU A 108 18.42 8.12 0.28
N GLY A 109 17.65 7.40 -0.55
CA GLY A 109 16.31 7.80 -0.94
C GLY A 109 15.31 7.69 0.20
N ILE A 110 14.19 8.40 0.08
CA ILE A 110 13.07 8.33 1.02
C ILE A 110 11.87 7.66 0.37
N ASP A 111 11.13 6.84 1.12
CA ASP A 111 9.85 6.35 0.61
C ASP A 111 8.91 7.53 0.34
N LEU A 112 8.19 7.49 -0.78
CA LEU A 112 7.13 8.43 -1.07
C LEU A 112 6.10 8.39 0.05
N ILE A 113 5.95 9.50 0.75
CA ILE A 113 5.05 9.60 1.88
C ILE A 113 3.68 10.05 1.40
N HIS A 114 2.64 9.36 1.87
CA HIS A 114 1.26 9.80 1.71
C HIS A 114 0.99 10.98 2.64
N LYS A 115 -0.05 11.78 2.38
CA LYS A 115 -0.32 13.00 3.17
C LYS A 115 -0.41 12.74 4.68
N ASP A 116 -0.85 11.56 5.10
CA ASP A 116 -0.99 11.10 6.50
C ASP A 116 0.34 10.68 7.15
N GLY A 117 1.48 10.96 6.51
CA GLY A 117 2.80 10.66 7.06
C GLY A 117 3.24 9.20 6.87
N LEU A 118 2.36 8.32 6.36
CA LEU A 118 2.70 6.92 6.14
C LEU A 118 3.31 6.71 4.74
N PRO A 119 4.24 5.76 4.56
CA PRO A 119 4.74 5.40 3.25
C PRO A 119 3.61 4.97 2.31
N TRP A 120 3.61 5.52 1.10
CA TRP A 120 2.80 5.05 0.00
C TRP A 120 3.14 3.58 -0.26
N ARG A 121 2.09 2.75 -0.32
CA ARG A 121 2.27 1.32 -0.56
C ARG A 121 1.15 0.67 -1.36
N VAL A 122 1.45 -0.46 -1.97
CA VAL A 122 0.47 -1.46 -2.39
C VAL A 122 0.75 -2.74 -1.59
N PRO A 123 -0.11 -3.14 -0.64
CA PRO A 123 0.08 -4.36 0.13
C PRO A 123 0.22 -5.59 -0.77
N LEU A 124 1.09 -6.55 -0.41
CA LEU A 124 1.25 -7.80 -1.15
C LEU A 124 -0.08 -8.50 -1.40
N TYR A 125 -0.98 -8.46 -0.42
CA TYR A 125 -2.34 -8.97 -0.54
C TYR A 125 -3.05 -8.45 -1.81
N ASN A 126 -3.01 -7.13 -2.05
CA ASN A 126 -3.62 -6.54 -3.24
C ASN A 126 -2.90 -6.96 -4.53
N VAL A 127 -1.57 -7.10 -4.48
CA VAL A 127 -0.76 -7.55 -5.63
C VAL A 127 -1.14 -8.97 -6.03
N VAL A 128 -1.38 -9.85 -5.07
CA VAL A 128 -1.77 -11.25 -5.30
C VAL A 128 -3.19 -11.37 -5.83
N TYR A 129 -4.15 -10.65 -5.25
CA TYR A 129 -5.58 -10.87 -5.56
C TYR A 129 -6.07 -10.19 -6.83
N PHE A 130 -5.57 -9.01 -7.16
CA PHE A 130 -6.15 -8.22 -8.24
C PHE A 130 -5.36 -8.40 -9.54
N LYS A 131 -6.04 -8.90 -10.57
CA LYS A 131 -5.49 -9.10 -11.93
C LYS A 131 -4.75 -7.88 -12.49
N ALA A 132 -5.13 -6.68 -12.09
CA ALA A 132 -4.45 -5.44 -12.48
C ALA A 132 -2.97 -5.40 -12.04
N TYR A 133 -2.55 -6.19 -11.06
CA TYR A 133 -1.18 -6.30 -10.58
C TYR A 133 -0.46 -7.58 -11.05
N ALA A 134 -1.08 -8.39 -11.92
CA ALA A 134 -0.47 -9.63 -12.43
C ALA A 134 0.96 -9.42 -12.97
N PRO A 135 1.28 -8.35 -13.73
CA PRO A 135 2.66 -8.14 -14.22
C PRO A 135 3.69 -7.92 -13.11
N ILE A 136 3.26 -7.30 -12.01
CA ILE A 136 4.10 -7.13 -10.83
C ILE A 136 4.29 -8.46 -10.13
N LEU A 137 3.20 -9.22 -9.90
CA LEU A 137 3.29 -10.53 -9.27
C LEU A 137 4.19 -11.50 -10.05
N GLU A 138 4.06 -11.53 -11.38
CA GLU A 138 4.93 -12.30 -12.29
C GLU A 138 6.41 -11.93 -12.10
N THR A 139 6.71 -10.63 -11.94
CA THR A 139 8.07 -10.14 -11.69
C THR A 139 8.58 -10.57 -10.32
N LEU A 140 7.76 -10.45 -9.26
CA LEU A 140 8.14 -10.86 -7.90
C LEU A 140 8.41 -12.36 -7.77
N LEU A 141 7.60 -13.18 -8.44
CA LEU A 141 7.80 -14.64 -8.50
C LEU A 141 9.07 -15.00 -9.27
N LYS A 142 9.31 -14.35 -10.41
CA LYS A 142 10.52 -14.56 -11.22
C LYS A 142 11.79 -14.24 -10.45
N GLU A 143 11.77 -13.19 -9.63
CA GLU A 143 12.92 -12.76 -8.82
C GLU A 143 13.06 -13.53 -7.49
N GLY A 144 12.11 -14.42 -7.16
CA GLY A 144 12.09 -15.11 -5.87
C GLY A 144 11.82 -14.20 -4.66
N SER A 145 11.40 -12.95 -4.90
CA SER A 145 11.05 -12.00 -3.84
C SER A 145 9.74 -12.37 -3.12
N VAL A 146 8.91 -13.19 -3.77
CA VAL A 146 7.70 -13.82 -3.21
C VAL A 146 7.69 -15.28 -3.63
N THR A 147 7.31 -16.20 -2.73
CA THR A 147 7.24 -17.63 -3.03
C THR A 147 5.87 -18.04 -3.56
N PRO A 148 5.76 -19.09 -4.40
CA PRO A 148 4.46 -19.63 -4.83
C PRO A 148 3.57 -20.04 -3.66
N ASP A 149 4.14 -20.59 -2.59
CA ASP A 149 3.40 -21.00 -1.39
C ASP A 149 2.77 -19.80 -0.67
N LEU A 150 3.50 -18.68 -0.56
CA LEU A 150 2.95 -17.45 0.01
C LEU A 150 1.80 -16.91 -0.85
N VAL A 151 1.93 -16.96 -2.18
CA VAL A 151 0.84 -16.58 -3.10
C VAL A 151 -0.38 -17.47 -2.90
N ALA A 152 -0.19 -18.79 -2.85
CA ALA A 152 -1.26 -19.75 -2.63
C ALA A 152 -1.93 -19.56 -1.25
N HIS A 153 -1.14 -19.28 -0.22
CA HIS A 153 -1.64 -18.96 1.11
C HIS A 153 -2.50 -17.70 1.10
N VAL A 154 -2.00 -16.61 0.51
CA VAL A 154 -2.76 -15.36 0.38
C VAL A 154 -4.05 -15.62 -0.39
N GLN A 155 -4.03 -16.39 -1.48
CA GLN A 155 -5.22 -16.69 -2.31
C GLN A 155 -6.33 -17.48 -1.60
N LYS A 156 -6.00 -18.24 -0.54
CA LYS A 156 -6.99 -18.95 0.28
C LYS A 156 -7.83 -18.02 1.16
N MET A 157 -7.41 -16.76 1.34
CA MET A 157 -8.12 -15.80 2.18
C MET A 157 -9.42 -15.28 1.52
N PRO A 158 -10.31 -14.61 2.28
CA PRO A 158 -11.47 -13.95 1.69
C PRO A 158 -11.08 -12.70 0.90
N VAL A 159 -11.41 -12.63 -0.40
CA VAL A 159 -11.06 -11.51 -1.30
C VAL A 159 -11.44 -10.15 -0.72
N ARG A 160 -10.45 -9.29 -0.49
CA ARG A 160 -10.68 -7.92 0.00
C ARG A 160 -9.75 -6.90 -0.63
N ARG A 161 -10.25 -5.70 -0.92
CA ARG A 161 -9.37 -4.59 -1.32
C ARG A 161 -8.98 -3.79 -0.09
N PHE A 162 -7.70 -3.80 0.26
CA PHE A 162 -7.18 -2.90 1.27
C PHE A 162 -6.85 -1.54 0.65
N SER A 163 -7.22 -0.47 1.35
CA SER A 163 -6.76 0.87 0.99
C SER A 163 -5.24 0.92 1.15
N ARG A 164 -4.58 1.78 0.36
CA ARG A 164 -3.14 2.05 0.53
C ARG A 164 -2.81 2.62 1.92
N ARG A 165 -3.82 3.21 2.58
CA ARG A 165 -3.79 3.76 3.95
C ARG A 165 -4.27 2.81 5.05
N SER A 166 -4.74 1.62 4.69
CA SER A 166 -5.25 0.68 5.69
C SER A 166 -4.12 0.23 6.62
N ALA A 167 -4.36 0.22 7.92
CA ALA A 167 -3.56 -0.58 8.85
C ALA A 167 -3.96 -2.05 8.65
N ILE A 168 -2.97 -2.92 8.45
CA ILE A 168 -3.19 -4.35 8.23
C ILE A 168 -2.31 -5.06 9.25
N LEU A 169 -2.96 -5.74 10.18
CA LEU A 169 -2.37 -6.54 11.23
C LEU A 169 -2.47 -8.01 10.79
N TYR A 170 -1.39 -8.74 10.90
CA TYR A 170 -1.31 -10.18 10.61
C TYR A 170 -1.24 -11.00 11.90
N GLU A 171 -0.75 -10.39 12.98
CA GLU A 171 -0.75 -10.96 14.33
C GLU A 171 -1.41 -10.00 15.32
N SER A 172 -1.94 -10.51 16.42
CA SER A 172 -2.55 -9.68 17.48
C SER A 172 -1.55 -8.77 18.17
N SER A 173 -0.27 -9.14 18.15
CA SER A 173 0.87 -8.37 18.67
C SER A 173 1.42 -7.36 17.68
N ASP A 174 0.93 -7.31 16.44
CA ASP A 174 1.43 -6.36 15.45
C ASP A 174 1.17 -4.92 15.90
N THR A 175 2.24 -4.14 15.95
CA THR A 175 2.15 -2.70 16.22
C THR A 175 1.82 -1.95 14.93
N PHE A 176 1.03 -0.88 15.06
CA PHE A 176 0.71 0.00 13.94
C PHE A 176 0.65 1.45 14.39
N ILE A 177 1.01 2.34 13.47
CA ILE A 177 0.89 3.78 13.67
C ILE A 177 -0.48 4.21 13.14
N ALA A 178 -1.26 4.87 13.98
CA ALA A 178 -2.51 5.52 13.60
C ALA A 178 -2.42 7.01 13.89
N ASP A 179 -2.46 7.83 12.85
CA ASP A 179 -2.71 9.26 13.01
C ASP A 179 -4.19 9.46 13.35
N LEU A 180 -4.49 9.65 14.64
CA LEU A 180 -5.86 9.85 15.12
C LEU A 180 -6.45 11.20 14.69
N SER A 181 -5.62 12.18 14.33
CA SER A 181 -6.10 13.44 13.74
C SER A 181 -6.69 13.22 12.34
N ARG A 182 -6.33 12.10 11.70
CA ARG A 182 -6.76 11.70 10.36
C ARG A 182 -7.35 10.29 10.41
N TRP A 183 -8.59 10.18 10.90
CA TRP A 183 -9.51 9.05 10.78
C TRP A 183 -8.90 7.83 10.05
N PRO A 184 -8.21 6.90 10.76
CA PRO A 184 -7.73 5.69 10.12
C PRO A 184 -8.96 4.97 9.57
N ARG A 185 -9.13 5.02 8.24
CA ARG A 185 -10.44 4.68 7.67
C ARG A 185 -10.82 3.24 7.97
N PHE A 186 -9.83 2.33 8.02
CA PHE A 186 -10.02 0.92 8.32
C PHE A 186 -8.75 0.30 8.93
N VAL A 187 -8.90 -0.36 10.09
CA VAL A 187 -7.93 -1.32 10.61
C VAL A 187 -8.43 -2.71 10.22
N HIS A 188 -7.58 -3.50 9.55
CA HIS A 188 -7.88 -4.87 9.18
C HIS A 188 -6.97 -5.81 9.94
N MET A 189 -7.54 -6.89 10.44
CA MET A 189 -6.79 -7.99 11.00
C MET A 189 -6.96 -9.19 10.08
N ILE A 190 -5.85 -9.68 9.55
CA ILE A 190 -5.77 -10.89 8.74
C ILE A 190 -5.50 -12.04 9.69
N MET A 191 -6.50 -12.90 9.83
CA MET A 191 -6.43 -14.17 10.54
C MET A 191 -6.17 -15.29 9.53
N PRO A 192 -5.76 -16.50 9.96
CA PRO A 192 -5.42 -17.61 9.07
C PRO A 192 -6.46 -17.90 7.96
N GLU A 193 -7.75 -17.70 8.24
CA GLU A 193 -8.84 -17.98 7.29
C GLU A 193 -9.86 -16.84 7.17
N SER A 194 -9.63 -15.70 7.82
CA SER A 194 -10.59 -14.60 7.79
C SER A 194 -9.93 -13.23 7.79
N VAL A 195 -10.68 -12.24 7.31
CA VAL A 195 -10.25 -10.83 7.38
C VAL A 195 -11.29 -10.07 8.20
N VAL A 196 -10.93 -9.78 9.45
CA VAL A 196 -11.74 -8.94 10.33
C VAL A 196 -11.45 -7.49 9.99
N THR A 197 -12.48 -6.64 10.04
CA THR A 197 -12.29 -5.20 9.91
C THR A 197 -12.97 -4.49 11.03
N ILE A 198 -12.17 -3.68 11.70
CA ILE A 198 -12.65 -2.82 12.74
C ILE A 198 -13.03 -1.53 12.02
N ASP A 199 -14.29 -1.47 11.61
CA ASP A 199 -14.89 -0.24 11.12
C ASP A 199 -15.05 0.74 12.29
N SER A 200 -14.70 1.99 12.04
CA SER A 200 -14.85 3.06 13.03
C SER A 200 -14.09 2.76 14.35
N PHE A 201 -12.84 2.31 14.25
CA PHE A 201 -11.94 1.98 15.37
C PHE A 201 -12.04 2.98 16.54
N ILE A 202 -12.03 4.28 16.25
CA ILE A 202 -12.15 5.34 17.27
C ILE A 202 -13.55 5.38 17.90
N SER A 203 -14.64 5.20 17.14
CA SER A 203 -15.98 5.15 17.71
C SER A 203 -16.17 3.99 18.69
N ARG A 204 -15.50 2.85 18.46
CA ARG A 204 -15.61 1.68 19.34
C ARG A 204 -14.63 1.73 20.52
N VAL A 205 -13.46 2.36 20.36
CA VAL A 205 -12.45 2.49 21.41
C VAL A 205 -12.71 3.69 22.34
N PHE A 206 -13.17 4.83 21.80
CA PHE A 206 -13.37 6.07 22.56
C PHE A 206 -14.84 6.39 22.87
N PHE A 207 -15.81 5.80 22.15
CA PHE A 207 -17.22 5.87 22.53
C PHE A 207 -17.70 4.49 23.01
N CYS A 208 -17.06 3.96 24.06
CA CYS A 208 -17.83 3.18 25.01
C CYS A 208 -18.80 4.18 25.64
N LYS A 209 -20.09 4.10 25.32
CA LYS A 209 -21.11 4.85 26.07
C LYS A 209 -20.83 4.55 27.54
N SER A 210 -20.49 5.58 28.31
CA SER A 210 -20.76 5.59 29.73
C SER A 210 -22.26 5.34 29.88
N SER A 211 -22.65 4.07 30.04
CA SER A 211 -23.80 3.77 30.88
C SER A 211 -23.44 4.38 32.23
N GLY A 212 -24.03 5.54 32.49
CA GLY A 212 -23.62 6.43 33.55
C GLY A 212 -23.57 5.73 34.89
N THR A 213 -22.37 5.59 35.42
CA THR A 213 -22.03 5.67 36.84
C THR A 213 -20.54 5.99 36.88
N SER A 214 -20.22 7.26 37.14
CA SER A 214 -18.86 7.66 37.54
C SER A 214 -18.58 7.06 38.91
N PRO A 215 -17.49 6.29 39.12
CA PRO A 215 -17.11 5.80 40.44
C PRO A 215 -16.35 6.84 41.29
N TYR A 216 -16.06 8.03 40.75
CA TYR A 216 -15.43 9.11 41.50
C TYR A 216 -16.50 10.06 42.04
N GLN A 217 -17.05 9.71 43.21
CA GLN A 217 -17.58 10.74 44.12
C GLN A 217 -16.39 11.29 44.91
N GLU A 218 -16.13 12.58 44.77
CA GLU A 218 -15.35 13.34 45.75
C GLU A 218 -16.01 13.14 47.12
N GLN A 219 -15.25 12.58 48.06
CA GLN A 219 -15.61 12.64 49.47
C GLN A 219 -15.23 14.03 49.97
N ASP A 220 -16.24 14.88 50.11
CA ASP A 220 -16.13 16.11 50.90
C ASP A 220 -15.73 15.75 52.33
N VAL A 221 -14.55 16.20 52.74
CA VAL A 221 -14.07 16.13 54.11
C VAL A 221 -14.67 17.32 54.86
N HIS A 222 -15.57 17.02 55.80
CA HIS A 222 -15.95 17.93 56.89
C HIS A 222 -15.20 17.54 58.16
#